data_AF-A0A951V305-F1
#
_entry.id   AF-A0A951V305-F1
#
_cell.length_a   1.000
_cell.length_b   1.000
_cell.length_c   1.000
_cell.angle_alpha   90.00
_cell.angle_beta   90.00
_cell.angle_gamma   90.00
#
_symmetry.space_group_name_H-M   'P 1'
#
loop_
_entity.id
_entity.type
_entity.pdbx_description
1 polymer ?
#
loop_
_entity_poly.entity_id
_entity_poly.type
_entity_poly.pdbx_seq_one_letter_code
_entity_poly.pdbx_strand_id
1 'polypeptide(L)'
;MSEVKPTQTPQTSFRIRFRFYIIMIAATSVLLLFIVWLNKAAYLPENIIPAILSLANAVLAYAVSKREQGNRTYQEMMKNIYLWTLSRFLGMAAVILVLILTRTVEALPFIFTFIGFYILHQLIQIGIMKQEIK
;
A
#
# COMPACT_ATOMS: atom_id res chain seq x y z
N MET A 1 -25.48 -9.00 31.80
CA MET A 1 -24.82 -8.49 30.58
C MET A 1 -23.63 -7.69 31.02
N SER A 2 -22.41 -8.21 30.82
CA SER A 2 -21.19 -7.48 31.18
C SER A 2 -20.94 -6.41 30.14
N GLU A 3 -20.90 -5.14 30.55
CA GLU A 3 -20.46 -4.05 29.70
C GLU A 3 -19.04 -4.34 29.22
N VAL A 4 -18.91 -4.61 27.91
CA VAL A 4 -17.61 -4.64 27.25
C VAL A 4 -17.11 -3.20 27.29
N LYS A 5 -16.26 -2.89 28.28
CA LYS A 5 -15.54 -1.61 28.31
C LYS A 5 -14.87 -1.44 26.94
N PRO A 6 -15.03 -0.28 26.26
CA PRO A 6 -14.29 -0.03 25.04
C PRO A 6 -12.81 -0.13 25.39
N THR A 7 -12.15 -1.17 24.86
CA THR A 7 -10.70 -1.30 24.92
C THR A 7 -10.17 -0.01 24.32
N GLN A 8 -9.47 0.79 25.13
CA GLN A 8 -8.86 2.03 24.68
C GLN A 8 -8.11 1.71 23.39
N THR A 9 -8.55 2.32 22.29
CA THR A 9 -7.85 2.22 21.02
C THR A 9 -6.41 2.64 21.30
N PRO A 10 -5.40 1.81 20.97
CA PRO A 10 -4.04 2.28 21.06
C PRO A 10 -3.97 3.52 20.17
N GLN A 11 -3.90 4.70 20.78
CA GLN A 11 -3.70 5.95 20.07
C GLN A 11 -2.39 5.75 19.33
N THR A 12 -2.48 5.51 18.03
CA THR A 12 -1.30 5.37 17.21
C THR A 12 -0.57 6.68 17.30
N SER A 13 0.57 6.68 17.99
CA SER A 13 1.32 7.91 18.20
C SER A 13 1.60 8.52 16.83
N PHE A 14 1.46 9.84 16.73
CA PHE A 14 1.81 10.61 15.54
C PHE A 14 3.19 10.20 14.99
N ARG A 15 4.11 9.86 15.89
CA ARG A 15 5.45 9.36 15.60
C ARG A 15 5.47 8.07 14.77
N ILE A 16 4.56 7.13 15.00
CA ILE A 16 4.53 5.86 14.25
C ILE A 16 3.95 6.06 12.85
N ARG A 17 2.89 6.87 12.72
CA ARG A 17 2.33 7.26 11.42
C ARG A 17 3.38 7.98 10.57
N PHE A 18 4.10 8.92 11.17
CA PHE A 18 5.17 9.66 10.50
C PHE A 18 6.32 8.74 10.06
N ARG A 19 6.72 7.78 10.90
CA ARG A 19 7.71 6.75 10.54
C ARG A 19 7.26 5.91 9.35
N PHE A 20 6.00 5.49 9.31
CA PHE A 20 5.46 4.74 8.17
C PHE A 20 5.65 5.52 6.86
N TYR A 21 5.24 6.80 6.81
CA TYR A 21 5.38 7.60 5.60
C TYR A 21 6.83 7.81 5.16
N ILE A 22 7.73 8.09 6.10
CA ILE A 22 9.16 8.25 5.80
C ILE A 22 9.73 6.95 5.23
N ILE A 23 9.51 5.82 5.91
CA ILE A 23 10.07 4.53 5.51
C ILE A 23 9.52 4.13 4.14
N MET A 24 8.22 4.32 3.92
CA MET A 24 7.58 4.06 2.63
C MET A 24 8.22 4.88 1.51
N ILE A 25 8.25 6.21 1.64
CA ILE A 25 8.82 7.09 0.60
C ILE A 25 10.30 6.77 0.36
N ALA A 26 11.09 6.62 1.42
CA ALA A 26 12.52 6.32 1.31
C ALA A 26 12.76 4.97 0.61
N ALA A 27 12.02 3.92 0.98
CA ALA A 27 12.15 2.61 0.35
C ALA A 27 11.70 2.64 -1.13
N THR A 28 10.61 3.33 -1.44
CA THR A 28 10.16 3.54 -2.83
C THR A 28 11.25 4.27 -3.63
N SER A 29 11.81 5.36 -3.11
CA SER A 29 12.85 6.13 -3.80
C SER A 29 14.14 5.32 -4.01
N VAL A 30 14.60 4.58 -3.00
CA VAL A 30 15.81 3.74 -3.11
C VAL A 30 15.61 2.65 -4.16
N LEU A 31 14.47 1.95 -4.13
CA LEU A 31 14.19 0.90 -5.11
C LEU A 31 14.02 1.49 -6.52
N LEU A 32 13.35 2.63 -6.66
CA LEU A 32 13.19 3.30 -7.96
C LEU A 32 14.53 3.75 -8.53
N LEU A 33 15.40 4.36 -7.72
CA LEU A 33 16.76 4.74 -8.14
C LEU A 33 17.58 3.52 -8.55
N PHE A 34 17.47 2.42 -7.81
CA PHE A 34 18.15 1.17 -8.15
C PHE A 34 17.64 0.58 -9.49
N ILE A 35 16.32 0.56 -9.72
CA ILE A 35 15.75 0.06 -10.98
C ILE A 35 16.10 0.97 -12.16
N VAL A 36 16.05 2.30 -11.98
CA VAL A 36 16.45 3.28 -13.01
C VAL A 36 17.95 3.22 -13.28
N TRP A 37 18.77 2.84 -12.30
CA TRP A 37 20.19 2.60 -12.52
C TRP A 37 20.43 1.31 -13.35
N LEU A 38 19.63 0.26 -13.13
CA LEU A 38 19.73 -1.00 -13.88
C LEU A 38 19.14 -0.93 -15.29
N ASN A 39 18.04 -0.19 -15.47
CA ASN A 39 17.36 -0.02 -16.75
C ASN A 39 17.81 1.25 -17.47
N LYS A 40 17.97 1.19 -18.80
CA LYS A 40 18.12 2.40 -19.61
C LYS A 40 16.93 3.34 -19.37
N ALA A 41 17.15 4.65 -19.40
CA ALA A 41 16.15 5.69 -19.15
C ALA A 41 14.89 5.63 -20.05
N ALA A 42 14.91 4.82 -21.11
CA ALA A 42 13.76 4.58 -21.99
C ALA A 42 12.54 3.98 -21.26
N TYR A 43 12.75 3.23 -20.17
CA TYR A 43 11.66 2.61 -19.38
C TYR A 43 11.20 3.47 -18.19
N LEU A 44 11.43 4.78 -18.21
CA LEU A 44 11.10 5.66 -17.08
C LEU A 44 9.60 5.56 -16.68
N PRO A 45 8.64 5.63 -17.61
CA PRO A 45 7.21 5.53 -17.28
C PRO A 45 6.84 4.19 -16.66
N GLU A 46 7.40 3.09 -17.18
CA GLU A 46 7.20 1.71 -16.71
C GLU A 46 7.72 1.50 -15.29
N ASN A 47 8.58 2.38 -14.78
CA ASN A 47 9.13 2.29 -13.44
C ASN A 47 8.46 3.29 -12.47
N ILE A 48 8.24 4.53 -12.91
CA ILE A 48 7.68 5.61 -12.08
C ILE A 48 6.19 5.40 -11.80
N ILE A 49 5.41 5.13 -12.84
CA ILE A 49 3.95 4.99 -12.71
C ILE A 49 3.58 3.86 -11.73
N PRO A 50 4.13 2.62 -11.85
CA PRO A 50 3.80 1.58 -10.89
C PRO A 50 4.33 1.85 -9.49
N ALA A 51 5.45 2.55 -9.33
CA ALA A 51 5.95 2.98 -8.02
C ALA A 51 4.93 3.90 -7.32
N ILE A 52 4.42 4.91 -8.03
CA ILE A 52 3.44 5.87 -7.51
C ILE A 52 2.11 5.17 -7.21
N LEU A 53 1.61 4.35 -8.13
CA LEU A 53 0.36 3.61 -7.94
C LEU A 53 0.44 2.72 -6.70
N SER A 54 1.55 1.99 -6.55
CA SER A 54 1.77 1.12 -5.41
C SER A 54 1.92 1.90 -4.09
N LEU A 55 2.63 3.04 -4.11
CA LEU A 55 2.80 3.91 -2.94
C LEU A 55 1.46 4.50 -2.47
N ALA A 56 0.67 5.07 -3.38
CA ALA A 56 -0.65 5.62 -3.08
C ALA A 56 -1.57 4.54 -2.50
N ASN A 57 -1.54 3.36 -3.10
CA ASN A 57 -2.29 2.20 -2.65
C ASN A 57 -1.93 1.77 -1.22
N ALA A 58 -0.64 1.76 -0.87
CA ALA A 58 -0.17 1.43 0.48
C ALA A 58 -0.51 2.50 1.53
N VAL A 59 -0.43 3.78 1.15
CA VAL A 59 -0.83 4.91 2.00
C VAL A 59 -2.31 4.84 2.34
N LEU A 60 -3.17 4.61 1.34
CA LEU A 60 -4.61 4.43 1.56
C LEU A 60 -4.90 3.23 2.47
N ALA A 61 -4.15 2.13 2.30
CA ALA A 61 -4.26 0.95 3.16
C ALA A 61 -3.94 1.21 4.61
N TYR A 62 -2.81 1.86 4.86
CA TYR A 62 -2.44 2.21 6.21
C TYR A 62 -3.47 3.15 6.84
N ALA A 63 -3.94 4.18 6.12
CA ALA A 63 -4.94 5.12 6.64
C ALA A 63 -6.27 4.45 6.99
N VAL A 64 -6.78 3.57 6.12
CA VAL A 64 -8.05 2.84 6.37
C VAL A 64 -7.90 1.84 7.51
N SER A 65 -6.84 1.03 7.50
CA SER A 65 -6.57 0.07 8.59
C SER A 65 -6.47 0.78 9.94
N LYS A 66 -5.92 1.99 9.99
CA LYS A 66 -5.81 2.79 11.22
C LYS A 66 -7.14 3.38 11.69
N ARG A 67 -7.99 3.83 10.75
CA ARG A 67 -9.31 4.37 11.08
C ARG A 67 -10.24 3.30 11.68
N GLU A 68 -10.08 2.06 11.25
CA GLU A 68 -10.97 0.96 11.64
C GLU A 68 -10.47 0.17 12.87
N GLN A 69 -9.22 0.39 13.29
CA GLN A 69 -8.61 -0.30 14.43
C GLN A 69 -9.37 -0.01 15.73
N GLY A 70 -10.04 -1.03 16.29
CA GLY A 70 -10.71 -0.98 17.61
C GLY A 70 -12.17 -0.51 17.63
N ASN A 71 -12.78 -0.18 16.48
CA ASN A 71 -14.13 0.39 16.42
C ASN A 71 -15.24 -0.60 16.04
N ARG A 72 -14.95 -1.89 15.79
CA ARG A 72 -15.90 -2.83 15.19
C ARG A 72 -15.80 -4.26 15.73
N THR A 73 -16.89 -5.00 15.59
CA THR A 73 -16.88 -6.46 15.79
C THR A 73 -16.01 -7.14 14.73
N TYR A 74 -15.43 -8.30 15.05
CA TYR A 74 -14.52 -9.02 14.14
C TYR A 74 -15.17 -9.34 12.77
N GLN A 75 -16.47 -9.71 12.75
CA GLN A 75 -17.18 -10.02 11.51
C GLN A 75 -17.35 -8.80 10.60
N GLU A 76 -17.72 -7.64 11.17
CA GLU A 76 -17.83 -6.39 10.40
C GLU A 76 -16.48 -5.90 9.91
N MET A 77 -15.43 -6.04 10.73
CA MET A 77 -14.06 -5.72 10.32
C MET A 77 -13.63 -6.57 9.11
N MET A 78 -13.84 -7.88 9.16
CA MET A 78 -13.47 -8.78 8.07
C MET A 78 -14.25 -8.52 6.78
N LYS A 79 -15.56 -8.27 6.85
CA LYS A 79 -16.39 -7.92 5.68
C LYS A 79 -15.90 -6.65 4.99
N ASN A 80 -15.56 -5.63 5.79
CA ASN A 80 -15.07 -4.36 5.26
C ASN A 80 -13.66 -4.49 4.67
N ILE A 81 -12.76 -5.22 5.34
CA ILE A 81 -11.43 -5.52 4.79
C ILE A 81 -11.55 -6.25 3.45
N TYR A 82 -12.45 -7.24 3.34
CA TYR A 82 -12.67 -7.98 2.11
C TYR A 82 -13.15 -7.09 0.96
N LEU A 83 -14.25 -6.35 1.17
CA LEU A 83 -14.80 -5.42 0.18
C LEU A 83 -13.76 -4.38 -0.24
N TRP A 84 -13.07 -3.79 0.72
CA TRP A 84 -12.10 -2.73 0.48
C TRP A 84 -10.86 -3.24 -0.26
N THR A 85 -10.37 -4.43 0.09
CA THR A 85 -9.26 -5.09 -0.61
C THR A 85 -9.67 -5.43 -2.04
N LEU A 86 -10.87 -5.98 -2.23
CA LEU A 86 -11.39 -6.31 -3.56
C LEU A 86 -11.54 -5.04 -4.43
N SER A 87 -12.13 -3.97 -3.90
CA SER A 87 -12.26 -2.69 -4.61
C SER A 87 -10.91 -2.12 -5.02
N ARG A 88 -9.88 -2.24 -4.18
CA ARG A 88 -8.51 -1.81 -4.54
C ARG A 88 -7.91 -2.65 -5.66
N PHE A 89 -8.04 -3.96 -5.59
CA PHE A 89 -7.53 -4.83 -6.66
C PHE A 89 -8.23 -4.55 -7.99
N LEU A 90 -9.55 -4.40 -7.99
CA LEU A 90 -10.31 -4.05 -9.19
C LEU A 90 -9.93 -2.66 -9.71
N GLY A 91 -9.80 -1.66 -8.83
CA GLY A 91 -9.39 -0.31 -9.21
C GLY A 91 -7.98 -0.26 -9.81
N MET A 92 -7.02 -0.94 -9.18
CA MET A 92 -5.67 -1.05 -9.72
C MET A 92 -5.67 -1.80 -11.05
N ALA A 93 -6.36 -2.94 -11.15
CA ALA A 93 -6.45 -3.70 -12.41
C ALA A 93 -7.04 -2.86 -13.55
N ALA A 94 -8.07 -2.06 -13.28
CA ALA A 94 -8.67 -1.16 -14.26
C ALA A 94 -7.67 -0.08 -14.72
N VAL A 95 -6.95 0.57 -13.79
CA VAL A 95 -5.94 1.58 -14.13
C VAL A 95 -4.81 0.97 -14.95
N ILE A 96 -4.31 -0.20 -14.55
CA ILE A 96 -3.24 -0.91 -15.27
C ILE A 96 -3.71 -1.28 -16.68
N LEU A 97 -4.94 -1.79 -16.82
CA LEU A 97 -5.52 -2.11 -18.12
C LEU A 97 -5.62 -0.88 -19.02
N VAL A 98 -6.07 0.27 -18.49
CA VAL A 98 -6.13 1.53 -19.25
C VAL A 98 -4.74 1.97 -19.71
N LEU A 99 -3.73 1.91 -18.85
CA LEU A 99 -2.35 2.28 -19.18
C LEU A 99 -1.76 1.40 -20.30
N ILE A 100 -2.07 0.11 -20.29
CA ILE A 100 -1.63 -0.84 -21.32
C ILE A 100 -2.40 -0.61 -22.63
N LEU A 101 -3.73 -0.46 -22.58
CA LEU A 101 -4.56 -0.25 -23.77
C LEU A 101 -4.25 1.06 -24.48
N THR A 102 -3.91 2.12 -23.73
CA THR A 102 -3.48 3.41 -24.27
C THR A 102 -2.03 3.40 -24.79
N ARG A 103 -1.32 2.27 -24.64
CA ARG A 103 0.12 2.14 -24.97
C ARG A 103 0.99 3.18 -24.24
N THR A 104 0.56 3.62 -23.07
CA THR A 104 1.33 4.55 -22.22
C THR A 104 2.55 3.87 -21.61
N VAL A 105 2.46 2.55 -21.38
CA VAL A 105 3.51 1.72 -20.78
C VAL A 105 3.58 0.36 -21.45
N GLU A 106 4.77 -0.22 -21.53
CA GLU A 106 4.92 -1.64 -21.88
C GLU A 106 4.43 -2.54 -20.74
N ALA A 107 3.54 -3.49 -21.06
CA ALA A 107 2.84 -4.31 -20.07
C ALA A 107 3.78 -5.16 -19.19
N LEU A 108 4.76 -5.84 -19.80
CA LEU A 108 5.66 -6.75 -19.08
C LEU A 108 6.54 -6.00 -18.06
N PRO A 109 7.36 -5.00 -18.46
CA PRO A 109 8.17 -4.23 -17.51
C PRO A 109 7.33 -3.56 -16.42
N PHE A 110 6.18 -3.00 -16.80
CA PHE A 110 5.27 -2.36 -15.87
C PHE A 110 4.76 -3.33 -14.80
N ILE A 111 4.26 -4.51 -15.19
CA ILE A 111 3.66 -5.49 -14.25
C ILE A 111 4.73 -6.00 -13.28
N PHE A 112 5.93 -6.34 -13.77
CA PHE A 112 7.02 -6.81 -12.90
C PHE A 112 7.44 -5.73 -11.89
N THR A 113 7.58 -4.49 -12.36
CA THR A 113 7.95 -3.37 -11.49
C THR A 113 6.85 -3.08 -10.46
N PHE A 114 5.58 -3.12 -10.89
CA PHE A 114 4.43 -2.98 -9.99
C PHE A 114 4.41 -4.04 -8.89
N ILE A 115 4.59 -5.31 -9.24
CA ILE A 115 4.64 -6.41 -8.26
C ILE A 115 5.79 -6.20 -7.27
N GLY A 116 6.98 -5.80 -7.75
CA GLY A 116 8.13 -5.50 -6.90
C GLY A 116 7.84 -4.43 -5.85
N PHE A 117 7.30 -3.27 -6.28
CA PHE A 117 6.88 -2.22 -5.35
C PHE A 117 5.74 -2.66 -4.43
N TYR A 118 4.75 -3.38 -4.96
CA TYR A 118 3.61 -3.86 -4.18
C TYR A 118 4.02 -4.77 -3.03
N ILE A 119 4.91 -5.74 -3.27
CA ILE A 119 5.43 -6.62 -2.23
C ILE A 119 6.22 -5.82 -1.19
N LEU A 120 7.13 -4.94 -1.62
CA LEU A 120 7.92 -4.09 -0.72
C LEU A 120 7.02 -3.28 0.22
N HIS A 121 6.00 -2.61 -0.35
CA HIS A 121 5.09 -1.78 0.42
C HIS A 121 4.22 -2.58 1.39
N GLN A 122 3.75 -3.78 0.99
CA GLN A 122 3.06 -4.71 1.88
C GLN A 122 3.93 -5.14 3.06
N LEU A 123 5.21 -5.46 2.82
CA LEU A 123 6.14 -5.84 3.88
C LEU A 123 6.36 -4.70 4.89
N ILE A 124 6.54 -3.46 4.42
CA ILE A 124 6.68 -2.29 5.28
C ILE A 124 5.40 -2.07 6.10
N GLN A 125 4.22 -2.13 5.46
CA GLN A 125 2.94 -1.96 6.13
C GLN A 125 2.74 -3.01 7.24
N ILE A 126 2.93 -4.30 6.92
CA ILE A 126 2.80 -5.39 7.89
C ILE A 126 3.84 -5.24 9.01
N GLY A 127 5.08 -4.87 8.68
CA GLY A 127 6.16 -4.66 9.65
C GLY A 127 5.82 -3.59 10.68
N ILE A 128 5.35 -2.43 10.23
CA ILE A 128 4.92 -1.33 11.11
C ILE A 128 3.68 -1.72 11.92
N MET A 129 2.68 -2.33 11.30
CA MET A 129 1.47 -2.76 12.00
C MET A 129 1.76 -3.80 13.09
N LYS A 130 2.73 -4.71 12.88
CA LYS A 130 3.17 -5.66 13.90
C LYS A 130 3.88 -5.00 15.08
N GLN A 131 4.64 -3.93 14.86
CA GLN A 131 5.29 -3.17 15.93
C GLN A 131 4.29 -2.43 16.82
N GLU A 132 3.11 -2.10 16.31
CA GLU A 132 2.05 -1.40 17.05
C GLU A 132 1.16 -2.33 17.90
N ILE A 133 1.24 -3.66 17.69
CA ILE A 133 0.48 -4.66 18.46
C ILE A 133 1.27 -5.11 19.71
N LYS A 134 2.59 -4.91 19.74
CA LYS A 134 3.46 -5.14 20.90
C LYS A 134 3.52 -3.92 21.80
#